data_AF-A0A942WQQ1-F1
#
_entry.id   AF-A0A942WQQ1-F1
#
_cell.length_a   1.000
_cell.length_b   1.000
_cell.length_c   1.000
_cell.angle_alpha   90.00
_cell.angle_beta   90.00
_cell.angle_gamma   90.00
#
_symmetry.space_group_name_H-M   'P 1'
#
loop_
_entity.id
_entity.type
_entity.pdbx_description
1 polymer ?
#
loop_
_entity_poly.entity_id
_entity_poly.type
_entity_poly.pdbx_seq_one_letter_code
_entity_poly.pdbx_strand_id
1 'polypeptide(L)'
;MKIVIDLDNTIINSSKMIYELYVKDHKINKEYDSNHDWNFSELVDEKDLNSLLRYFTDKRLYSNIIEMPNAINVIKDLSRNNEIIIITKHHKDRIPITENWIKNTFKNVKVHYLNSFDKSKFSGEIFIDDRIDCLESIEGNFNKIICLSEFDWKERELLIGI
;
A
#
# COMPACT_ATOMS: atom_id res chain seq x y z
N MET A 1 9.06 18.25 10.22
CA MET A 1 8.65 17.01 10.90
C MET A 1 9.07 15.82 10.05
N LYS A 2 9.24 14.64 10.63
CA LYS A 2 9.42 13.37 9.94
C LYS A 2 8.08 12.67 9.79
N ILE A 3 7.67 12.43 8.56
CA ILE A 3 6.43 11.75 8.19
C ILE A 3 6.83 10.44 7.51
N VAL A 4 6.35 9.33 8.06
CA VAL A 4 6.57 7.98 7.55
C VAL A 4 5.27 7.48 6.94
N ILE A 5 5.33 6.98 5.71
CA ILE A 5 4.15 6.65 4.91
C ILE A 5 4.36 5.27 4.26
N ASP A 6 3.37 4.39 4.29
CA ASP A 6 3.39 3.18 3.45
C ASP A 6 3.26 3.51 1.95
N LEU A 7 3.46 2.54 1.06
CA LEU A 7 3.31 2.69 -0.38
C LEU A 7 2.01 2.04 -0.89
N ASP A 8 1.83 0.74 -0.63
CA ASP A 8 0.78 -0.08 -1.23
C ASP A 8 -0.55 0.24 -0.51
N ASN A 9 -1.60 0.56 -1.25
CA ASN A 9 -2.91 1.05 -0.76
C ASN A 9 -2.88 2.35 0.08
N THR A 10 -1.70 2.98 0.23
CA THR A 10 -1.55 4.29 0.85
C THR A 10 -1.22 5.39 -0.17
N ILE A 11 -0.32 5.12 -1.11
CA ILE A 11 0.09 6.06 -2.17
C ILE A 11 -0.35 5.55 -3.54
N ILE A 12 -0.21 4.25 -3.77
CA ILE A 12 -0.69 3.56 -4.98
C ILE A 12 -1.82 2.62 -4.60
N ASN A 13 -2.82 2.47 -5.45
CA ASN A 13 -3.93 1.55 -5.23
C ASN A 13 -3.55 0.14 -5.70
N SER A 14 -2.69 -0.52 -4.93
CA SER A 14 -2.12 -1.82 -5.27
C SER A 14 -3.18 -2.93 -5.38
N SER A 15 -4.22 -2.87 -4.54
CA SER A 15 -5.38 -3.76 -4.60
C SER A 15 -6.10 -3.64 -5.94
N LYS A 16 -6.45 -2.42 -6.36
CA LYS A 16 -7.09 -2.18 -7.65
C LYS A 16 -6.22 -2.59 -8.83
N MET A 17 -4.92 -2.30 -8.78
CA MET A 17 -3.97 -2.66 -9.83
C MET A 17 -3.92 -4.18 -10.05
N ILE A 18 -3.92 -4.97 -8.97
CA ILE A 18 -3.97 -6.44 -9.05
C ILE A 18 -5.33 -6.92 -9.53
N TYR A 19 -6.40 -6.33 -9.00
CA TYR A 19 -7.76 -6.66 -9.38
C TYR A 19 -7.96 -6.55 -10.89
N GLU A 20 -7.65 -5.37 -11.44
CA GLU A 20 -7.81 -5.10 -12.87
C GLU A 20 -6.94 -6.02 -13.74
N LEU A 21 -5.70 -6.30 -13.29
CA LEU A 21 -4.80 -7.17 -14.03
C LEU A 21 -5.30 -8.63 -14.02
N TYR A 22 -5.77 -9.12 -12.88
CA TYR A 22 -6.32 -10.46 -12.73
C TYR A 22 -7.61 -10.63 -13.53
N VAL A 23 -8.58 -9.73 -13.36
CA VAL A 23 -9.86 -9.74 -14.09
C VAL A 23 -9.63 -9.71 -15.60
N LYS A 24 -8.67 -8.91 -16.07
CA LYS A 24 -8.29 -8.85 -17.48
C LYS A 24 -7.72 -10.18 -18.00
N ASP A 25 -6.76 -10.77 -17.29
CA ASP A 25 -6.11 -12.02 -17.72
C ASP A 25 -7.07 -13.21 -17.71
N HIS A 26 -8.03 -13.20 -16.78
CA HIS A 26 -9.03 -14.26 -16.63
C HIS A 26 -10.36 -13.97 -17.34
N LYS A 27 -10.48 -12.83 -18.05
CA LYS A 27 -11.69 -12.37 -18.75
C LYS A 27 -12.94 -12.36 -17.87
N ILE A 28 -12.77 -11.97 -16.61
CA ILE A 28 -13.87 -11.82 -15.65
C ILE A 28 -14.60 -10.51 -15.98
N ASN A 29 -15.92 -10.48 -15.86
CA ASN A 29 -16.72 -9.26 -16.04
C ASN A 29 -17.15 -8.72 -14.67
N LYS A 30 -16.21 -8.13 -13.94
CA LYS A 30 -16.43 -7.50 -12.63
C LYS A 30 -15.63 -6.21 -12.53
N GLU A 31 -16.16 -5.26 -11.77
CA GLU A 31 -15.51 -3.98 -11.47
C GLU A 31 -14.89 -4.02 -10.07
N TYR A 32 -13.79 -3.30 -9.88
CA TYR A 32 -13.17 -3.16 -8.56
C TYR A 32 -14.09 -2.39 -7.63
N ASP A 33 -14.44 -3.00 -6.50
CA ASP A 33 -15.12 -2.34 -5.39
C ASP A 33 -14.10 -2.06 -4.28
N SER A 34 -13.95 -0.78 -3.92
CA SER A 34 -13.05 -0.29 -2.88
C SER A 34 -13.36 -0.83 -1.49
N ASN A 35 -14.51 -1.49 -1.32
CA ASN A 35 -14.87 -2.21 -0.11
C ASN A 35 -14.03 -3.50 0.11
N HIS A 36 -13.06 -3.82 -0.75
CA HIS A 36 -12.32 -5.10 -0.71
C HIS A 36 -10.85 -4.97 -0.34
N ASP A 37 -10.51 -4.11 0.63
CA ASP A 37 -9.10 -3.88 0.96
C ASP A 37 -8.39 -5.17 1.42
N TRP A 38 -7.42 -5.60 0.59
CA TRP A 38 -6.69 -6.87 0.67
C TRP A 38 -7.54 -8.16 0.64
N ASN A 39 -8.85 -8.08 0.43
CA ASN A 39 -9.74 -9.24 0.36
C ASN A 39 -10.06 -9.61 -1.09
N PHE A 40 -9.29 -10.54 -1.65
CA PHE A 40 -9.48 -11.03 -3.02
C PHE A 40 -10.35 -12.28 -3.12
N SER A 41 -11.07 -12.65 -2.06
CA SER A 41 -11.90 -13.88 -2.03
C SER A 41 -12.99 -13.92 -3.11
N GLU A 42 -13.41 -12.76 -3.61
CA GLU A 42 -14.40 -12.68 -4.68
C GLU A 42 -13.84 -12.95 -6.10
N LEU A 43 -12.51 -12.96 -6.23
CA LEU A 43 -11.79 -13.29 -7.45
C LEU A 43 -11.27 -14.74 -7.43
N VAL A 44 -10.84 -15.20 -6.27
CA VAL A 44 -10.19 -16.50 -6.09
C VAL A 44 -10.60 -17.17 -4.79
N ASP A 45 -10.74 -18.50 -4.81
CA ASP A 45 -10.82 -19.30 -3.60
C ASP A 45 -9.52 -19.13 -2.77
N GLU A 46 -9.59 -19.36 -1.46
CA GLU A 46 -8.42 -19.25 -0.56
C GLU A 46 -7.21 -20.09 -1.03
N LYS A 47 -7.47 -21.29 -1.59
CA LYS A 47 -6.43 -22.18 -2.16
C LYS A 47 -5.64 -21.53 -3.32
N ASP A 48 -6.25 -20.57 -4.01
CA ASP A 48 -5.73 -19.92 -5.21
C ASP A 48 -5.20 -18.51 -4.92
N LEU A 49 -5.33 -18.02 -3.69
CA LEU A 49 -4.84 -16.71 -3.26
C LEU A 49 -3.34 -16.54 -3.58
N ASN A 50 -2.54 -17.58 -3.34
CA ASN A 50 -1.11 -17.55 -3.68
C ASN A 50 -0.82 -17.34 -5.17
N SER A 51 -1.73 -17.77 -6.06
CA SER A 51 -1.62 -17.54 -7.50
C SER A 51 -1.88 -16.07 -7.82
N LEU A 52 -2.94 -15.49 -7.24
CA LEU A 52 -3.25 -14.06 -7.36
C LEU A 52 -2.11 -13.19 -6.80
N LEU A 53 -1.53 -13.56 -5.65
CA LEU A 53 -0.43 -12.79 -5.05
C LEU A 53 0.84 -12.77 -5.91
N ARG A 54 1.02 -13.67 -6.89
CA ARG A 54 2.14 -13.59 -7.85
C ARG A 54 2.04 -12.36 -8.77
N TYR A 55 0.85 -11.81 -8.96
CA TYR A 55 0.66 -10.59 -9.74
C TYR A 55 1.36 -9.38 -9.10
N PHE A 56 1.62 -9.39 -7.79
CA PHE A 56 2.45 -8.37 -7.15
C PHE A 56 3.85 -8.28 -7.79
N THR A 57 4.39 -9.40 -8.27
CA THR A 57 5.70 -9.45 -8.95
C THR A 57 5.63 -9.33 -10.47
N ASP A 58 4.43 -9.16 -11.04
CA ASP A 58 4.26 -9.01 -12.47
C ASP A 58 4.72 -7.62 -12.93
N LYS A 59 5.61 -7.58 -13.93
CA LYS A 59 6.12 -6.33 -14.51
C LYS A 59 5.02 -5.41 -15.07
N ARG A 60 3.87 -5.97 -15.46
CA ARG A 60 2.72 -5.23 -15.99
C ARG A 60 2.05 -4.39 -14.90
N LEU A 61 2.18 -4.78 -13.64
CA LEU A 61 1.57 -4.06 -12.52
C LEU A 61 2.02 -2.59 -12.49
N TYR A 62 3.30 -2.32 -12.75
CA TYR A 62 3.86 -0.97 -12.77
C TYR A 62 3.79 -0.27 -14.15
N SER A 63 3.24 -0.93 -15.16
CA SER A 63 3.03 -0.30 -16.48
C SER A 63 1.84 0.67 -16.47
N ASN A 64 0.93 0.52 -15.52
CA ASN A 64 -0.24 1.37 -15.33
C ASN A 64 -0.48 1.55 -13.83
N ILE A 65 0.38 2.33 -13.17
CA ILE A 65 0.25 2.60 -11.74
C ILE A 65 -1.02 3.42 -11.51
N ILE A 66 -1.88 2.91 -10.63
CA ILE A 66 -3.06 3.62 -10.18
C ILE A 66 -2.69 4.28 -8.87
N GLU A 67 -2.79 5.60 -8.82
CA GLU A 67 -2.48 6.38 -7.63
C GLU A 67 -3.70 6.47 -6.72
N MET A 68 -3.47 6.52 -5.41
CA MET A 68 -4.51 6.92 -4.46
C MET A 68 -4.89 8.39 -4.72
N PRO A 69 -6.19 8.77 -4.65
CA PRO A 69 -6.64 10.11 -4.98
C PRO A 69 -5.84 11.21 -4.26
N ASN A 70 -5.28 12.15 -5.03
CA ASN A 70 -4.46 13.28 -4.55
C ASN A 70 -3.15 12.92 -3.82
N ALA A 71 -2.81 11.64 -3.62
CA ALA A 71 -1.68 11.24 -2.78
C ALA A 71 -0.35 11.87 -3.25
N ILE A 72 -0.10 11.86 -4.56
CA ILE A 72 1.14 12.43 -5.13
C ILE A 72 1.24 13.94 -4.86
N ASN A 73 0.16 14.69 -5.06
CA ASN A 73 0.17 16.14 -4.86
C ASN A 73 0.37 16.50 -3.39
N VAL A 74 -0.34 15.80 -2.49
CA VAL A 74 -0.21 15.99 -1.05
C VAL A 74 1.22 15.69 -0.58
N ILE A 75 1.81 14.56 -1.01
CA ILE A 75 3.17 14.20 -0.62
C ILE A 75 4.20 15.20 -1.17
N LYS A 76 4.03 15.65 -2.42
CA LYS A 76 4.89 16.68 -3.01
C LYS A 76 4.83 17.96 -2.18
N ASP A 77 3.66 18.41 -1.78
CA ASP A 77 3.50 19.62 -0.98
C ASP A 77 4.05 19.47 0.44
N LEU A 78 3.78 18.34 1.10
CA LEU A 78 4.33 18.04 2.43
C LEU A 78 5.86 17.96 2.41
N SER A 79 6.45 17.38 1.37
CA SER A 79 7.91 17.21 1.21
C SER A 79 8.69 18.52 1.07
N ARG A 80 8.01 19.66 0.87
CA ARG A 80 8.67 20.98 0.80
C ARG A 80 9.24 21.39 2.16
N ASN A 81 8.56 21.02 3.25
CA ASN A 81 8.89 21.47 4.61
C ASN A 81 9.05 20.31 5.61
N ASN A 82 8.93 19.06 5.14
CA ASN A 82 8.98 17.87 5.99
C ASN A 82 9.91 16.83 5.37
N GLU A 83 10.53 16.04 6.25
CA GLU A 83 11.20 14.82 5.82
C GLU A 83 10.13 13.76 5.59
N ILE A 84 9.99 13.32 4.34
CA ILE A 84 9.08 12.23 3.98
C ILE A 84 9.89 10.95 3.75
N ILE A 85 9.45 9.88 4.41
CA ILE A 85 10.03 8.56 4.27
C ILE A 85 8.92 7.59 3.87
N ILE A 86 9.02 7.06 2.67
CA ILE A 86 8.21 5.91 2.24
C ILE A 86 8.86 4.66 2.81
N ILE A 87 8.09 3.84 3.50
CA ILE A 87 8.50 2.51 3.93
C ILE A 87 7.56 1.49 3.31
N THR A 88 8.08 0.38 2.82
CA THR A 88 7.20 -0.62 2.19
C THR A 88 7.82 -2.00 2.28
N LYS A 89 6.98 -3.00 2.58
CA LYS A 89 7.39 -4.40 2.38
C LYS A 89 7.40 -4.67 0.88
N HIS A 90 8.53 -5.12 0.35
CA HIS A 90 8.67 -5.34 -1.09
C HIS A 90 9.43 -6.62 -1.40
N HIS A 91 8.99 -7.31 -2.45
CA HIS A 91 9.79 -8.40 -3.02
C HIS A 91 11.02 -7.81 -3.71
N LYS A 92 12.18 -8.47 -3.57
CA LYS A 92 13.46 -7.97 -4.12
C LYS A 92 13.38 -7.64 -5.61
N ASP A 93 12.67 -8.47 -6.37
CA ASP A 93 12.53 -8.29 -7.82
C ASP A 93 11.73 -7.04 -8.21
N ARG A 94 10.90 -6.50 -7.32
CA ARG A 94 10.11 -5.28 -7.55
C ARG A 94 10.88 -4.00 -7.25
N ILE A 95 11.91 -4.08 -6.40
CA ILE A 95 12.64 -2.91 -5.89
C ILE A 95 13.10 -1.97 -7.01
N PRO A 96 13.77 -2.43 -8.09
CA PRO A 96 14.27 -1.52 -9.13
C PRO A 96 13.16 -0.74 -9.84
N ILE A 97 12.01 -1.37 -10.06
CA ILE A 97 10.87 -0.77 -10.76
C ILE A 97 10.20 0.28 -9.87
N THR A 98 9.91 -0.08 -8.63
CA THR A 98 9.32 0.82 -7.63
C THR A 98 10.24 2.00 -7.35
N GLU A 99 11.55 1.76 -7.23
CA GLU A 99 12.53 2.81 -6.96
C GLU A 99 12.61 3.80 -8.12
N ASN A 100 12.59 3.31 -9.36
CA ASN A 100 12.56 4.17 -10.53
C ASN A 100 11.29 5.02 -10.58
N TRP A 101 10.12 4.44 -10.29
CA TRP A 101 8.88 5.21 -10.22
C TRP A 101 8.93 6.28 -9.12
N ILE A 102 9.32 5.92 -7.89
CA ILE A 102 9.41 6.87 -6.77
C ILE A 102 10.37 8.03 -7.10
N LYS A 103 11.55 7.75 -7.67
CA LYS A 103 12.52 8.80 -8.03
C LYS A 103 11.99 9.76 -9.11
N ASN A 104 11.21 9.25 -10.07
CA ASN A 104 10.61 10.07 -11.11
C ASN A 104 9.42 10.90 -10.58
N THR A 105 8.70 10.37 -9.59
CA THR A 105 7.51 11.00 -9.00
C THR A 105 7.86 12.01 -7.91
N PHE A 106 8.87 11.72 -7.09
CA PHE A 106 9.23 12.48 -5.90
C PHE A 106 10.73 12.80 -5.86
N LYS A 107 11.08 14.10 -5.71
CA LYS A 107 12.48 14.55 -5.67
C LYS A 107 13.13 14.46 -4.28
N ASN A 108 12.37 14.70 -3.22
CA ASN A 108 12.86 14.86 -1.85
C ASN A 108 12.24 13.84 -0.87
N VAL A 109 12.05 12.61 -1.33
CA VAL A 109 11.45 11.52 -0.54
C VAL A 109 12.46 10.40 -0.40
N LYS A 110 12.66 9.89 0.82
CA LYS A 110 13.46 8.70 1.09
C LYS A 110 12.58 7.45 0.98
N VAL A 111 13.19 6.31 0.62
CA VAL A 111 12.47 5.03 0.54
C VAL A 111 13.25 3.97 1.30
N HIS A 112 12.56 3.19 2.13
CA HIS A 112 13.11 1.99 2.77
C HIS A 112 12.29 0.77 2.40
N TYR A 113 12.96 -0.23 1.81
CA TYR A 113 12.37 -1.52 1.49
C TYR A 113 12.57 -2.50 2.63
N LEU A 114 11.49 -3.13 3.06
CA LEU A 114 11.45 -4.07 4.18
C LEU A 114 11.24 -5.50 3.68
N ASN A 115 11.86 -6.44 4.38
CA ASN A 115 11.66 -7.88 4.13
C ASN A 115 10.50 -8.47 4.97
N SER A 116 9.98 -7.70 5.92
CA SER A 116 8.86 -8.06 6.81
C SER A 116 7.83 -6.94 6.87
N PHE A 117 6.64 -7.23 7.40
CA PHE A 117 5.63 -6.21 7.71
C PHE A 117 5.92 -5.43 9.00
N ASP A 118 6.92 -5.87 9.78
CA ASP A 118 7.35 -5.20 11.00
C ASP A 118 8.01 -3.85 10.67
N LYS A 119 7.32 -2.77 11.07
CA LYS A 119 7.72 -1.38 10.88
C LYS A 119 8.11 -0.70 12.21
N SER A 120 8.17 -1.46 13.32
CA SER A 120 8.46 -0.99 14.68
C SER A 120 9.83 -0.31 14.85
N LYS A 121 10.75 -0.48 13.90
CA LYS A 121 12.08 0.14 13.93
C LYS A 121 12.08 1.60 13.49
N PHE A 122 10.96 2.08 12.94
CA PHE A 122 10.81 3.47 12.52
C PHE A 122 10.11 4.28 13.61
N SER A 123 10.47 5.55 13.68
CA SER A 123 9.90 6.55 14.58
C SER A 123 9.82 7.90 13.88
N GLY A 124 8.96 8.80 14.36
CA GLY A 124 8.75 10.12 13.78
C GLY A 124 7.53 10.81 14.36
N GLU A 125 7.07 11.89 13.73
CA GLU A 125 5.92 12.64 14.21
C GLU A 125 4.60 12.04 13.69
N ILE A 126 4.58 11.60 12.43
CA ILE A 126 3.38 11.04 11.80
C ILE A 126 3.73 9.72 11.11
N PHE A 127 2.88 8.72 11.31
CA PHE A 127 2.85 7.47 10.57
C PHE A 127 1.53 7.31 9.81
N ILE A 128 1.58 6.87 8.56
CA ILE A 128 0.41 6.65 7.71
C ILE A 128 0.53 5.27 7.06
N ASP A 129 -0.49 4.43 7.23
CA ASP A 129 -0.56 3.06 6.68
C ASP A 129 -2.02 2.63 6.56
N ASP A 130 -2.31 1.72 5.64
CA ASP A 130 -3.62 1.10 5.49
C ASP A 130 -3.83 -0.14 6.38
N ARG A 131 -2.73 -0.72 6.86
CA ARG A 131 -2.76 -1.98 7.60
C ARG A 131 -2.77 -1.79 9.12
N ILE A 132 -3.89 -2.12 9.77
CA ILE A 132 -4.02 -2.09 11.25
C ILE A 132 -2.87 -2.83 11.95
N ASP A 133 -2.49 -4.03 11.49
CA ASP A 133 -1.41 -4.81 12.12
C ASP A 133 -0.06 -4.07 12.09
N CYS A 134 0.19 -3.28 11.04
CA CYS A 134 1.36 -2.40 10.99
C CYS A 134 1.23 -1.21 11.96
N LEU A 135 0.04 -0.62 12.10
CA LEU A 135 -0.22 0.50 13.01
C LEU A 135 -0.10 0.12 14.49
N GLU A 136 -0.53 -1.09 14.87
CA GLU A 136 -0.36 -1.59 16.23
C GLU A 136 1.11 -1.82 16.57
N SER A 137 1.89 -2.33 15.59
CA SER A 137 3.32 -2.64 15.80
C SER A 137 4.21 -1.41 16.04
N ILE A 138 3.73 -0.20 15.74
CA ILE A 138 4.47 1.06 15.86
C ILE A 138 3.95 1.98 16.96
N GLU A 139 2.99 1.51 17.77
CA GLU A 139 2.45 2.30 18.89
C GLU A 139 3.57 2.75 19.84
N GLY A 140 3.54 4.04 20.22
CA GLY A 140 4.58 4.65 21.05
C GLY A 140 5.81 5.16 20.31
N ASN A 141 6.02 4.80 19.04
CA ASN A 141 7.13 5.33 18.23
C ASN A 141 6.79 6.64 17.49
N PHE A 142 5.50 7.00 17.45
CA PHE A 142 4.99 8.15 16.71
C PHE A 142 4.02 8.99 17.55
N ASN A 143 4.03 10.31 17.34
CA ASN A 143 3.09 11.22 18.00
C ASN A 143 1.68 11.10 17.43
N LYS A 144 1.56 10.77 16.14
CA LYS A 144 0.29 10.57 15.46
C LYS A 144 0.38 9.39 14.52
N ILE A 145 -0.62 8.52 14.59
CA ILE A 145 -0.79 7.35 13.74
C ILE A 145 -2.10 7.55 12.96
N ILE A 146 -2.04 7.41 11.64
CA ILE A 146 -3.17 7.60 10.75
C ILE A 146 -3.39 6.30 9.98
N CYS A 147 -4.58 5.73 10.16
CA CYS A 147 -5.05 4.63 9.34
C CYS A 147 -5.73 5.19 8.09
N LEU A 148 -5.19 4.89 6.91
CA LEU A 148 -5.79 5.30 5.65
C LEU A 148 -6.55 4.12 5.05
N SER A 149 -7.82 4.29 4.68
CA SER A 149 -8.50 3.27 3.89
C SER A 149 -9.54 3.89 2.98
N GLU A 150 -9.80 3.20 1.88
CA GLU A 150 -10.97 3.45 1.02
C GLU A 150 -12.26 2.81 1.60
N PHE A 151 -12.15 2.07 2.71
CA PHE A 151 -13.22 1.30 3.37
C PHE A 151 -13.91 2.07 4.52
N ASP A 152 -15.21 1.81 4.74
CA ASP A 152 -15.88 2.21 5.99
C ASP A 152 -15.59 1.16 7.08
N TRP A 153 -14.62 1.44 7.94
CA TRP A 153 -14.03 0.54 8.96
C TRP A 153 -15.01 -0.21 9.89
N LYS A 154 -16.30 0.11 9.88
CA LYS A 154 -17.33 -0.56 10.70
C LYS A 154 -17.52 -2.05 10.40
N GLU A 155 -17.22 -2.53 9.19
CA GLU A 155 -17.51 -3.94 8.82
C GLU A 155 -16.37 -4.92 9.15
N ARG A 156 -15.20 -4.43 9.59
CA ARG A 156 -14.05 -5.31 9.92
C ARG A 156 -14.19 -6.01 11.28
N GLU A 157 -15.04 -5.52 12.19
CA GLU A 157 -15.38 -6.22 13.43
C GLU A 157 -16.01 -7.61 13.17
N LEU A 158 -16.59 -7.84 11.99
CA LEU A 158 -17.20 -9.12 11.62
C LEU A 158 -16.22 -10.15 11.02
N LEU A 159 -15.04 -9.72 10.57
CA LEU A 159 -14.05 -10.60 9.91
C LEU A 159 -12.86 -10.97 10.80
N ILE A 160 -12.61 -10.18 11.85
CA ILE A 160 -11.65 -10.50 12.90
C ILE A 160 -12.51 -10.90 14.10
N GLY A 161 -12.87 -12.18 14.21
CA GLY A 161 -13.76 -12.66 15.26
C GLY A 161 -13.27 -12.27 16.67
N ILE A 162 -13.84 -11.18 17.20
CA ILE A 162 -13.94 -10.84 18.62
C ILE A 162 -15.37 -11.14 19.03
#